data_AF-A0A2T1BXM3-F1
#
_entry.id   AF-A0A2T1BXM3-F1
#
_cell.length_a   1.000
_cell.length_b   1.000
_cell.length_c   1.000
_cell.angle_alpha   90.00
_cell.angle_beta   90.00
_cell.angle_gamma   90.00
#
_symmetry.space_group_name_H-M   'P 1'
#
loop_
_entity.id
_entity.type
_entity.pdbx_description
1 polymer ?
#
loop_
_entity_poly.entity_id
_entity_poly.type
_entity_poly.pdbx_seq_one_letter_code
_entity_poly.pdbx_strand_id
1 'polypeptide(L)'
;MVQAKVHYSRVKRWQNMHGREFNKDGTLKPEVRTEKLNSGRSSASIDDYEARIKQKFEEWKRLDETDPEPWINYSADEVIFTPEDRRMFDESGSLRPEYFAQALAIGARESFLRAEEAKMKNRIAEYERMSQEKEKIGINFGEQQLKSRQNAARTYPERAQQMIQDIRNGEDEDSLPFDRDWFFKGV
;
A
#
# COMPACT_ATOMS: atom_id res chain seq x y z
N MET A 1 -7.02 -22.39 -4.07
CA MET A 1 -5.56 -22.22 -4.20
C MET A 1 -5.31 -20.86 -4.82
N VAL A 2 -4.72 -19.92 -4.08
CA VAL A 2 -4.37 -18.59 -4.61
C VAL A 2 -3.19 -18.76 -5.55
N GLN A 3 -3.37 -18.47 -6.84
CA GLN A 3 -2.26 -18.45 -7.79
C GLN A 3 -1.41 -17.20 -7.51
N ALA A 4 -0.25 -17.39 -6.89
CA ALA A 4 0.76 -16.35 -6.78
C ALA A 4 1.29 -16.03 -8.19
N LYS A 5 1.01 -14.82 -8.69
CA LYS A 5 1.77 -14.26 -9.81
C LYS A 5 3.07 -13.66 -9.24
N VAL A 6 4.20 -14.04 -9.83
CA VAL A 6 5.52 -13.36 -9.75
C VAL A 6 5.33 -11.87 -10.08
N HIS A 7 5.92 -10.84 -9.44
CA HIS A 7 6.59 -10.63 -8.15
C HIS A 7 6.45 -9.13 -7.83
N TYR A 8 6.32 -8.79 -6.55
CA TYR A 8 6.28 -7.40 -6.11
C TYR A 8 7.66 -6.76 -6.34
N SER A 9 7.83 -6.01 -7.44
CA SER A 9 9.14 -5.45 -7.75
C SER A 9 9.44 -4.23 -6.88
N ARG A 10 10.41 -4.41 -5.98
CA ARG A 10 11.00 -3.33 -5.18
C ARG A 10 11.63 -2.28 -6.09
N VAL A 11 12.26 -2.71 -7.18
CA VAL A 11 12.82 -1.81 -8.19
C VAL A 11 11.73 -0.96 -8.84
N LYS A 12 10.57 -1.53 -9.16
CA LYS A 12 9.44 -0.77 -9.72
C LYS A 12 8.93 0.29 -8.73
N ARG A 13 8.80 -0.03 -7.44
CA ARG A 13 8.45 0.98 -6.41
C ARG A 13 9.47 2.10 -6.35
N TRP A 14 10.75 1.74 -6.31
CA TRP A 14 11.86 2.70 -6.32
C TRP A 14 11.78 3.64 -7.52
N GLN A 15 11.58 3.10 -8.72
CA GLN A 15 11.50 3.88 -9.95
C GLN A 15 10.32 4.84 -9.93
N ASN A 16 9.19 4.46 -9.33
CA ASN A 16 8.06 5.37 -9.19
C ASN A 16 8.32 6.49 -8.18
N MET A 17 9.05 6.19 -7.09
CA MET A 17 9.39 7.16 -6.05
C MET A 17 10.50 8.13 -6.48
N HIS A 18 11.55 7.60 -7.13
CA HIS A 18 12.78 8.32 -7.44
C HIS A 18 12.94 8.67 -8.93
N GLY A 19 12.03 8.24 -9.79
CA GLY A 19 12.14 8.42 -11.26
C GLY A 19 12.11 9.86 -11.74
N ARG A 20 11.79 10.84 -10.87
CA ARG A 20 12.01 12.27 -11.15
C ARG A 20 13.49 12.61 -11.15
N GLU A 21 14.21 12.14 -10.14
CA GLU A 21 15.63 12.47 -9.90
C GLU A 21 16.60 11.51 -10.60
N PHE A 22 16.22 10.25 -10.75
CA PHE A 22 17.12 9.18 -11.20
C PHE A 22 16.63 8.51 -12.49
N ASN A 23 17.60 7.97 -13.23
CA ASN A 23 17.37 7.11 -14.38
C ASN A 23 16.89 5.71 -13.95
N LYS A 24 16.38 4.94 -14.91
CA LYS A 24 15.88 3.57 -14.67
C LYS A 24 16.96 2.61 -14.17
N ASP A 25 18.22 2.93 -14.44
CA ASP A 25 19.39 2.17 -13.99
C ASP A 25 19.90 2.62 -12.61
N GLY A 26 19.23 3.56 -11.94
CA GLY A 26 19.64 4.04 -10.61
C GLY A 26 20.68 5.16 -10.60
N THR A 27 21.10 5.68 -11.76
CA THR A 27 22.03 6.82 -11.84
C THR A 27 21.31 8.16 -11.70
N LEU A 28 21.96 9.18 -11.13
CA LEU A 28 21.37 10.51 -10.99
C LEU A 28 21.26 11.18 -12.36
N LYS A 29 20.14 11.84 -12.65
CA LYS A 29 19.99 12.55 -13.92
C LYS A 29 20.90 13.79 -13.98
N PRO A 30 21.57 14.06 -15.12
CA PRO A 30 22.48 15.20 -15.26
C PRO A 30 21.83 16.56 -14.94
N GLU A 31 20.56 16.75 -15.31
CA GLU A 31 19.79 17.96 -15.04
C GLU A 31 19.56 18.18 -13.54
N VAL A 32 19.26 17.11 -12.80
CA VAL A 32 19.05 17.14 -11.34
C VAL A 32 20.37 17.42 -10.63
N ARG A 33 21.47 16.87 -11.13
CA ARG A 33 22.81 17.17 -10.63
C ARG A 33 23.14 18.66 -10.78
N THR A 34 22.84 19.23 -11.94
CA THR A 34 23.05 20.67 -12.22
C THR A 34 22.18 21.55 -11.30
N GLU A 35 20.92 21.17 -11.10
CA GLU A 35 20.01 21.88 -10.17
C GLU A 35 20.52 21.84 -8.72
N LYS A 36 21.01 20.68 -8.25
CA LYS A 36 21.59 20.55 -6.90
C LYS A 36 22.87 21.38 -6.73
N LEU A 37 23.70 21.48 -7.76
CA LEU A 37 24.88 22.36 -7.75
C LEU A 37 24.46 23.84 -7.69
N ASN A 38 23.48 24.25 -8.50
CA ASN A 38 22.99 25.63 -8.55
C ASN A 38 22.30 26.06 -7.24
N SER A 39 21.70 25.12 -6.50
CA SER A 39 21.13 25.36 -5.17
C SER A 39 22.18 25.36 -4.04
N GLY A 40 23.47 25.29 -4.37
CA GLY A 40 24.58 25.44 -3.44
C GLY A 40 25.06 24.14 -2.78
N ARG A 41 24.62 22.96 -3.25
CA ARG A 41 25.22 21.70 -2.78
C ARG A 41 26.60 21.50 -3.40
N SER A 42 27.53 20.98 -2.60
CA SER A 42 28.86 20.61 -3.08
C SER A 42 28.79 19.35 -3.98
N SER A 43 29.71 19.24 -4.94
CA SER A 43 29.80 18.02 -5.77
C SER A 43 29.95 16.77 -4.90
N ALA A 44 30.81 16.82 -3.89
CA ALA A 44 31.02 15.69 -2.96
C ALA A 44 29.72 15.26 -2.25
N SER A 45 28.89 16.21 -1.81
CA SER A 45 27.60 15.89 -1.21
C SER A 45 26.63 15.23 -2.19
N ILE A 46 26.68 15.60 -3.47
CA ILE A 46 25.84 15.01 -4.51
C ILE A 46 26.33 13.60 -4.85
N ASP A 47 27.66 13.40 -4.93
CA ASP A 47 28.29 12.11 -5.18
C ASP A 47 27.96 11.10 -4.06
N ASP A 48 28.07 11.52 -2.80
CA ASP A 48 27.69 10.69 -1.64
C ASP A 48 26.20 10.32 -1.66
N TYR A 49 25.32 11.27 -2.02
CA TYR A 49 23.89 11.04 -2.15
C TYR A 49 23.58 10.03 -3.27
N GLU A 50 24.15 10.23 -4.46
CA GLU A 50 23.99 9.35 -5.61
C GLU A 50 24.47 7.94 -5.29
N ALA A 51 25.68 7.79 -4.71
CA ALA A 51 26.24 6.49 -4.34
C ALA A 51 25.34 5.73 -3.36
N ARG A 52 24.85 6.40 -2.30
CA ARG A 52 23.97 5.77 -1.30
C ARG A 52 22.65 5.29 -1.91
N ILE A 53 22.05 6.10 -2.78
CA ILE A 53 20.77 5.78 -3.40
C ILE A 53 20.95 4.66 -4.45
N LYS A 54 22.02 4.71 -5.24
CA LYS A 54 22.42 3.66 -6.19
C LYS A 54 22.67 2.31 -5.50
N GLN A 55 23.34 2.32 -4.34
CA GLN A 55 23.54 1.11 -3.55
C GLN A 55 22.22 0.48 -3.11
N LYS A 56 21.25 1.28 -2.66
CA LYS A 56 19.90 0.78 -2.33
C LYS A 56 19.18 0.21 -3.55
N PHE A 57 19.28 0.87 -4.71
CA PHE A 57 18.70 0.37 -5.95
C PHE A 57 19.27 -1.00 -6.35
N GLU A 58 20.58 -1.18 -6.31
CA GLU A 58 21.22 -2.46 -6.64
C GLU A 58 20.84 -3.56 -5.64
N GLU A 59 20.73 -3.22 -4.35
CA GLU A 59 20.27 -4.17 -3.34
C GLU A 59 18.82 -4.61 -3.59
N TRP A 60 17.93 -3.69 -3.95
CA TRP A 60 16.54 -4.03 -4.26
C TRP A 60 16.42 -4.83 -5.55
N LYS A 61 17.27 -4.55 -6.54
CA LYS A 61 17.37 -5.36 -7.75
C LYS A 61 17.83 -6.78 -7.43
N ARG A 62 18.88 -6.93 -6.60
CA ARG A 62 19.35 -8.22 -6.11
C ARG A 62 18.23 -8.97 -5.38
N LEU A 63 17.49 -8.31 -4.49
CA LEU A 63 16.37 -8.92 -3.76
C LEU A 63 15.22 -9.32 -4.70
N ASP A 64 14.89 -8.52 -5.70
CA ASP A 64 13.90 -8.88 -6.72
C ASP A 64 14.33 -10.13 -7.53
N GLU A 65 15.63 -10.44 -7.61
CA GLU A 65 16.17 -11.62 -8.28
C GLU A 65 16.32 -12.84 -7.34
N THR A 66 16.76 -12.61 -6.10
CA THR A 66 17.15 -13.69 -5.16
C THR A 66 16.09 -14.02 -4.11
N ASP A 67 15.31 -13.03 -3.69
CA ASP A 67 14.25 -13.18 -2.67
C ASP A 67 13.03 -12.33 -3.04
N PRO A 68 12.34 -12.75 -4.10
CA PRO A 68 11.34 -11.90 -4.69
C PRO A 68 10.05 -11.89 -3.86
N GLU A 69 9.53 -10.70 -3.58
CA GLU A 69 8.35 -10.54 -2.71
C GLU A 69 7.10 -11.18 -3.35
N PRO A 70 6.29 -11.92 -2.56
CA PRO A 70 5.05 -12.53 -3.05
C PRO A 70 3.98 -11.47 -3.34
N TRP A 71 3.20 -11.67 -4.41
CA TRP A 71 2.01 -10.86 -4.68
C TRP A 71 0.74 -11.66 -4.40
N ILE A 72 0.13 -11.42 -3.24
CA ILE A 72 -1.17 -12.02 -2.87
C ILE A 72 -2.28 -11.09 -3.37
N ASN A 73 -3.16 -11.61 -4.22
CA ASN A 73 -4.34 -10.88 -4.66
C ASN A 73 -5.43 -11.00 -3.60
N TYR A 74 -5.71 -9.89 -2.92
CA TYR A 74 -6.79 -9.82 -1.97
C TYR A 74 -8.05 -9.28 -2.65
N SER A 75 -9.17 -9.98 -2.48
CA SER A 75 -10.47 -9.55 -2.96
C SER A 75 -11.06 -8.43 -2.10
N ALA A 76 -12.03 -7.71 -2.65
CA ALA A 76 -12.80 -6.72 -1.90
C ALA A 76 -13.54 -7.37 -0.71
N ASP A 77 -14.02 -8.60 -0.86
CA ASP A 77 -14.66 -9.37 0.21
C ASP A 77 -13.70 -9.60 1.40
N GLU A 78 -12.47 -10.04 1.13
CA GLU A 78 -11.44 -10.27 2.18
C GLU A 78 -11.00 -8.97 2.87
N VAL A 79 -10.98 -7.85 2.14
CA VAL A 79 -10.38 -6.61 2.62
C VAL A 79 -11.40 -5.61 3.13
N ILE A 80 -12.64 -5.61 2.66
CA ILE A 80 -13.62 -4.55 2.96
C ILE A 80 -14.67 -5.04 3.94
N PHE A 81 -15.18 -6.26 3.75
CA PHE A 81 -16.37 -6.75 4.44
C PHE A 81 -16.07 -7.13 5.89
N THR A 82 -16.95 -6.71 6.81
CA THR A 82 -16.99 -7.25 8.17
C THR A 82 -17.83 -8.53 8.23
N PRO A 83 -17.81 -9.29 9.35
CA PRO A 83 -18.73 -10.39 9.55
C PRO A 83 -20.22 -10.00 9.42
N GLU A 84 -20.59 -8.78 9.83
CA GLU A 84 -21.93 -8.23 9.68
C GLU A 84 -22.25 -7.92 8.21
N ASP A 85 -21.32 -7.27 7.49
CA ASP A 85 -21.48 -7.01 6.05
C ASP A 85 -21.75 -8.32 5.29
N ARG A 86 -21.06 -9.42 5.64
CA ARG A 86 -21.24 -10.74 5.00
C ARG A 86 -22.62 -11.36 5.24
N ARG A 87 -23.31 -10.97 6.32
CA ARG A 87 -24.70 -11.38 6.58
C ARG A 87 -25.70 -10.56 5.76
N MET A 88 -25.35 -9.32 5.44
CA MET A 88 -26.24 -8.37 4.74
C MET A 88 -26.08 -8.44 3.22
N PHE A 89 -24.84 -8.59 2.74
CA PHE A 89 -24.48 -8.46 1.35
C PHE A 89 -23.87 -9.76 0.80
N ASP A 90 -23.96 -9.93 -0.52
CA ASP A 90 -23.13 -10.89 -1.26
C ASP A 90 -21.78 -10.27 -1.64
N GLU A 91 -20.91 -11.06 -2.26
CA GLU A 91 -19.56 -10.63 -2.69
C GLU A 91 -19.58 -9.49 -3.72
N SER A 92 -20.70 -9.29 -4.43
CA SER A 92 -20.89 -8.17 -5.37
C SER A 92 -21.29 -6.86 -4.68
N GLY A 93 -21.53 -6.90 -3.36
CA GLY A 93 -22.06 -5.79 -2.58
C GLY A 93 -23.56 -5.59 -2.75
N SER A 94 -24.27 -6.55 -3.37
CA SER A 94 -25.74 -6.51 -3.45
C SER A 94 -26.34 -7.01 -2.14
N LEU A 95 -27.45 -6.42 -1.70
CA LEU A 95 -28.15 -6.90 -0.51
C LEU A 95 -28.72 -8.28 -0.78
N ARG A 96 -28.52 -9.19 0.17
CA ARG A 96 -29.11 -10.52 0.13
C ARG A 96 -30.64 -10.42 0.19
N PRO A 97 -31.40 -11.10 -0.69
CA PRO A 97 -32.86 -11.01 -0.70
C PRO A 97 -33.50 -11.35 0.66
N GLU A 98 -32.95 -12.32 1.38
CA GLU A 98 -33.40 -12.72 2.71
C GLU A 98 -33.23 -11.61 3.75
N TYR A 99 -32.10 -10.89 3.73
CA TYR A 99 -31.85 -9.77 4.62
C TYR A 99 -32.76 -8.59 4.26
N PHE A 100 -32.93 -8.31 2.97
CA PHE A 100 -33.80 -7.24 2.48
C PHE A 100 -35.25 -7.43 2.93
N ALA A 101 -35.80 -8.64 2.74
CA ALA A 101 -37.16 -8.97 3.17
C ALA A 101 -37.32 -8.89 4.70
N GLN A 102 -36.35 -9.41 5.46
CA GLN A 102 -36.37 -9.33 6.92
C GLN A 102 -36.32 -7.88 7.41
N ALA A 103 -35.44 -7.06 6.84
CA ALA A 103 -35.27 -5.66 7.23
C ALA A 103 -36.55 -4.85 6.98
N LEU A 104 -37.24 -5.07 5.85
CA LEU A 104 -38.54 -4.45 5.59
C LEU A 104 -39.60 -4.91 6.60
N ALA A 105 -39.63 -6.19 6.96
CA ALA A 105 -40.59 -6.73 7.92
C ALA A 105 -40.44 -6.14 9.34
N ILE A 106 -39.23 -5.73 9.72
CA ILE A 106 -38.94 -5.07 11.00
C ILE A 106 -39.02 -3.53 10.93
N GLY A 107 -39.50 -2.98 9.80
CA GLY A 107 -39.79 -1.55 9.65
C GLY A 107 -38.67 -0.70 9.03
N ALA A 108 -37.64 -1.32 8.44
CA ALA A 108 -36.65 -0.56 7.67
C ALA A 108 -37.29 0.04 6.41
N ARG A 109 -36.79 1.21 5.98
CA ARG A 109 -37.24 1.85 4.75
C ARG A 109 -36.52 1.24 3.55
N GLU A 110 -37.25 0.93 2.49
CA GLU A 110 -36.66 0.42 1.24
C GLU A 110 -35.57 1.37 0.69
N SER A 111 -35.82 2.67 0.73
CA SER A 111 -34.85 3.67 0.28
C SER A 111 -33.55 3.65 1.08
N PHE A 112 -33.62 3.34 2.37
CA PHE A 112 -32.43 3.16 3.21
C PHE A 112 -31.64 1.91 2.80
N LEU A 113 -32.33 0.78 2.57
CA LEU A 113 -31.69 -0.46 2.13
C LEU A 113 -30.99 -0.28 0.76
N ARG A 114 -31.65 0.36 -0.20
CA ARG A 114 -31.03 0.67 -1.50
C ARG A 114 -29.83 1.62 -1.39
N ALA A 115 -29.86 2.56 -0.44
CA ALA A 115 -28.73 3.46 -0.19
C ALA A 115 -27.52 2.71 0.40
N GLU A 116 -27.74 1.77 1.33
CA GLU A 116 -26.67 0.94 1.89
C GLU A 116 -26.07 -0.01 0.84
N GLU A 117 -26.89 -0.58 -0.04
CA GLU A 117 -26.41 -1.35 -1.21
C GLU A 117 -25.55 -0.50 -2.14
N ALA A 118 -26.01 0.69 -2.52
CA ALA A 118 -25.24 1.61 -3.37
C ALA A 118 -23.91 2.00 -2.72
N LYS A 119 -23.91 2.24 -1.41
CA LYS A 119 -22.71 2.54 -0.63
C LYS A 119 -21.72 1.38 -0.63
N MET A 120 -22.19 0.14 -0.45
CA MET A 120 -21.31 -1.04 -0.50
C MET A 120 -20.71 -1.22 -1.89
N LYS A 121 -21.52 -1.11 -2.95
CA LYS A 121 -21.04 -1.19 -4.34
C LYS A 121 -19.98 -0.13 -4.65
N ASN A 122 -20.19 1.11 -4.19
CA ASN A 122 -19.20 2.17 -4.33
C ASN A 122 -17.89 1.87 -3.59
N ARG A 123 -17.96 1.27 -2.38
CA ARG A 123 -16.75 0.85 -1.63
C ARG A 123 -15.95 -0.22 -2.38
N ILE A 124 -16.64 -1.21 -2.97
CA ILE A 124 -16.00 -2.26 -3.77
C ILE A 124 -15.33 -1.66 -5.01
N ALA A 125 -16.07 -0.85 -5.77
CA ALA A 125 -15.55 -0.20 -6.98
C ALA A 125 -14.33 0.69 -6.68
N GLU A 126 -14.37 1.43 -5.57
CA GLU A 126 -13.25 2.27 -5.14
C GLU A 126 -12.04 1.43 -4.74
N TYR A 127 -12.24 0.33 -4.03
CA TYR A 127 -11.14 -0.59 -3.70
C TYR A 127 -10.49 -1.20 -4.93
N GLU A 128 -11.28 -1.63 -5.92
CA GLU A 128 -10.77 -2.18 -7.17
C GLU A 128 -9.98 -1.13 -7.96
N ARG A 129 -10.51 0.08 -8.08
CA ARG A 129 -9.83 1.21 -8.71
C ARG A 129 -8.49 1.52 -8.05
N MET A 130 -8.49 1.65 -6.72
CA MET A 130 -7.29 1.93 -5.94
C MET A 130 -6.28 0.79 -6.01
N SER A 131 -6.74 -0.47 -6.00
CA SER A 131 -5.87 -1.63 -6.16
C SER A 131 -5.14 -1.60 -7.50
N GLN A 132 -5.84 -1.31 -8.60
CA GLN A 132 -5.23 -1.17 -9.93
C GLN A 132 -4.26 0.00 -10.01
N GLU A 133 -4.58 1.15 -9.41
CA GLU A 133 -3.69 2.31 -9.38
C GLU A 133 -2.40 2.03 -8.60
N LYS A 134 -2.53 1.39 -7.44
CA LYS A 134 -1.38 1.02 -6.60
C LYS A 134 -0.54 -0.08 -7.24
N GLU A 135 -1.15 -1.03 -7.94
CA GLU A 135 -0.43 -2.08 -8.69
C GLU A 135 0.47 -1.49 -9.79
N LYS A 136 0.01 -0.43 -10.47
CA LYS A 136 0.83 0.28 -11.47
C LYS A 136 2.13 0.81 -10.88
N ILE A 137 2.11 1.22 -9.60
CA ILE A 137 3.32 1.69 -8.91
C ILE A 137 4.04 0.60 -8.10
N GLY A 138 3.59 -0.64 -8.22
CA GLY A 138 4.16 -1.78 -7.49
C GLY A 138 3.81 -1.75 -6.00
N ILE A 139 2.60 -1.32 -5.63
CA ILE A 139 2.06 -1.35 -4.26
C ILE A 139 0.86 -2.31 -4.18
N ASN A 140 0.87 -3.25 -3.23
CA ASN A 140 -0.26 -4.16 -2.98
C ASN A 140 -1.24 -3.50 -2.01
N PHE A 141 -2.25 -2.83 -2.55
CA PHE A 141 -3.22 -2.07 -1.76
C PHE A 141 -4.04 -2.96 -0.83
N GLY A 142 -4.45 -4.14 -1.29
CA GLY A 142 -5.20 -5.10 -0.48
C GLY A 142 -4.41 -5.54 0.74
N GLU A 143 -3.13 -5.84 0.58
CA GLU A 143 -2.25 -6.17 1.69
C GLU A 143 -2.08 -5.00 2.66
N GLN A 144 -1.90 -3.77 2.16
CA GLN A 144 -1.77 -2.56 2.98
C GLN A 144 -3.03 -2.35 3.84
N GLN A 145 -4.21 -2.50 3.24
CA GLN A 145 -5.49 -2.37 3.94
C GLN A 145 -5.70 -3.47 4.99
N LEU A 146 -5.38 -4.72 4.66
CA LEU A 146 -5.50 -5.83 5.59
C LEU A 146 -4.54 -5.66 6.79
N LYS A 147 -3.30 -5.28 6.52
CA LYS A 147 -2.29 -4.98 7.56
C LYS A 147 -2.75 -3.82 8.44
N SER A 148 -3.25 -2.72 7.86
CA SER A 148 -3.79 -1.58 8.60
C SER A 148 -4.92 -1.99 9.56
N ARG A 149 -5.86 -2.81 9.09
CA ARG A 149 -6.95 -3.35 9.92
C ARG A 149 -6.47 -4.25 11.04
N GLN A 150 -5.54 -5.16 10.75
CA GLN A 150 -4.92 -5.98 11.79
C GLN A 150 -4.22 -5.09 12.82
N ASN A 151 -3.53 -4.04 12.39
CA ASN A 151 -2.76 -3.17 13.27
C ASN A 151 -3.63 -2.27 14.16
N ALA A 152 -4.81 -1.85 13.68
CA ALA A 152 -5.81 -1.19 14.52
C ALA A 152 -6.25 -2.08 15.71
N ALA A 153 -6.07 -3.40 15.59
CA ALA A 153 -6.37 -4.39 16.63
C ALA A 153 -5.13 -4.87 17.42
N ARG A 154 -3.92 -4.37 17.15
CA ARG A 154 -2.64 -4.95 17.63
C ARG A 154 -1.92 -4.16 18.73
N THR A 155 -1.01 -4.87 19.40
CA THR A 155 -0.12 -4.34 20.44
C THR A 155 1.12 -3.66 19.86
N TYR A 156 1.89 -2.97 20.71
CA TYR A 156 3.02 -2.10 20.32
C TYR A 156 4.09 -2.73 19.39
N PRO A 157 4.54 -3.99 19.59
CA PRO A 157 5.59 -4.60 18.76
C PRO A 157 5.18 -4.85 17.30
N GLU A 158 3.91 -5.12 17.06
CA GLU A 158 3.40 -5.45 15.72
C GLU A 158 3.21 -4.20 14.86
N ARG A 159 2.93 -3.04 15.49
CA ARG A 159 2.95 -1.72 14.82
C ARG A 159 4.35 -1.37 14.30
N ALA A 160 5.39 -1.82 14.97
CA ALA A 160 6.76 -1.54 14.58
C ALA A 160 7.22 -2.36 13.36
N GLN A 161 6.74 -3.60 13.21
CA GLN A 161 6.94 -4.39 11.98
C GLN A 161 6.23 -3.78 10.76
N GLN A 162 5.06 -3.18 10.97
CA GLN A 162 4.36 -2.46 9.90
C GLN A 162 5.10 -1.19 9.49
N MET A 163 5.66 -0.43 10.44
CA MET A 163 6.47 0.75 10.13
C MET A 163 7.62 0.40 9.17
N ILE A 164 8.24 -0.77 9.34
CA ILE A 164 9.24 -1.27 8.39
C ILE A 164 8.62 -1.50 7.01
N GLN A 165 7.40 -2.02 6.92
CA GLN A 165 6.68 -2.18 5.66
C GLN A 165 6.27 -0.84 5.03
N ASP A 166 5.82 0.15 5.82
CA ASP A 166 5.40 1.47 5.35
C ASP A 166 6.61 2.31 4.88
N ILE A 167 7.74 2.22 5.60
CA ILE A 167 9.05 2.72 5.14
C ILE A 167 9.47 2.04 3.83
N ARG A 168 9.27 0.71 3.72
CA ARG A 168 9.52 -0.03 2.46
C ARG A 168 8.54 0.35 1.34
N ASN A 169 7.37 0.89 1.68
CA ASN A 169 6.36 1.39 0.75
C ASN A 169 6.58 2.86 0.39
N GLY A 170 7.51 3.56 1.06
CA GLY A 170 7.86 4.94 0.75
C GLY A 170 6.99 6.01 1.40
N GLU A 171 6.35 5.70 2.53
CA GLU A 171 5.69 6.74 3.32
C GLU A 171 6.74 7.66 3.97
N ASP A 172 6.46 8.97 4.01
CA ASP A 172 7.33 9.96 4.65
C ASP A 172 7.49 9.65 6.14
N GLU A 173 8.71 9.75 6.67
CA GLU A 173 8.99 9.43 8.09
C GLU A 173 8.11 10.26 9.05
N ASP A 174 7.77 11.50 8.68
CA ASP A 174 6.90 12.39 9.47
C ASP A 174 5.40 11.99 9.45
N SER A 175 5.02 11.08 8.54
CA SER A 175 3.67 10.54 8.44
C SER A 175 3.49 9.24 9.23
N LEU A 176 4.58 8.67 9.74
CA LEU A 176 4.58 7.47 10.55
C LEU A 176 4.12 7.79 11.98
N PRO A 177 3.37 6.89 12.64
CA PRO A 177 2.78 7.16 13.95
C PRO A 177 3.79 7.25 15.12
N PHE A 178 5.08 6.97 14.90
CA PHE A 178 6.14 7.01 15.92
C PHE A 178 7.50 7.38 15.32
N ASP A 179 8.35 8.02 16.12
CA ASP A 179 9.70 8.43 15.76
C ASP A 179 10.65 7.21 15.62
N ARG A 180 11.43 7.18 14.53
CA ARG A 180 12.36 6.10 14.17
C ARG A 180 13.45 5.90 15.22
N ASP A 181 13.81 6.94 15.98
CA ASP A 181 14.84 6.89 17.02
C ASP A 181 14.41 6.13 18.28
N TRP A 182 13.11 5.92 18.49
CA TRP A 182 12.59 5.13 19.60
C TRP A 182 12.82 3.62 19.40
N PHE A 183 12.96 3.17 18.14
CA PHE A 183 13.11 1.75 17.77
C PHE A 183 14.52 1.20 18.03
N PHE A 184 15.57 2.04 18.03
CA PHE A 184 16.96 1.60 18.20
C PHE A 184 17.58 1.92 19.57
N LYS A 185 16.83 2.60 20.45
CA LYS A 185 17.26 2.89 21.83
C LYS A 185 16.47 2.04 22.84
N GLY A 186 16.75 0.74 22.84
CA GLY A 186 16.70 -0.10 24.05
C GLY A 186 15.33 -0.46 24.63
N VAL A 187 14.95 -1.71 24.40
CA VAL A 187 14.74 -2.64 25.52
C VAL A 187 16.03 -3.45 25.66
#